data_AF-A0A939XPD1-F1
#
_entry.id   AF-A0A939XPD1-F1
#
_cell.length_a   1.000
_cell.length_b   1.000
_cell.length_c   1.000
_cell.angle_alpha   90.00
_cell.angle_beta   90.00
_cell.angle_gamma   90.00
#
_symmetry.space_group_name_H-M   'P 1'
#
loop_
_entity.id
_entity.type
_entity.pdbx_description
1 polymer ?
#
loop_
_entity_poly.entity_id
_entity_poly.type
_entity_poly.pdbx_seq_one_letter_code
_entity_poly.pdbx_strand_id
1 'polypeptide(L)'
;MRKTGLIFIMLLGLLLVKAMGQVKFNGKAAAVDNLTGSWLLSVPEAVFGTDYDAALTFDEHVALCTIEDSVVTDHYTFLNVQPGATYRLCMVCVKDTIVVNDTIVGNDTIIGNDTIVGNDTIAGNDTIVGNDTIVVTDTILVNDTISVNIQFTYWPVIQVYGDYVKRPYYSGTVVYTHPDSVAQDSIITRVRWAGSSTAGEGREKHNMQLKFYNEDGSKRNMSFFGLRSDFHWRLDAGQVDFARVRNRVAKDIWAEFAHQPYYADIEPKTPYNYVRGDFVEVFLNDEYMGIYSLNEHMDRQQLKLKKYDYETGEFHGGLWKPMQMSYTTLFRSISNCDETKKSWDEFYVHYPNIDDVNPTNFATLRKAIRFSMLSSTKTFLDSAKYYYDIPV
;
A
#
# COMPACT_ATOMS: atom_id res chain seq x y z
N MET A 1 27.15 25.62 30.51
CA MET A 1 25.74 25.22 30.73
C MET A 1 25.21 24.56 29.45
N ARG A 2 24.79 23.29 29.60
CA ARG A 2 23.85 22.46 28.79
C ARG A 2 23.32 23.10 27.49
N LYS A 3 23.26 22.39 26.35
CA LYS A 3 22.60 21.09 26.17
C LYS A 3 23.29 20.25 25.09
N THR A 4 23.81 19.11 25.50
CA THR A 4 24.01 17.93 24.65
C THR A 4 22.64 17.51 24.09
N GLY A 5 22.47 17.63 22.77
CA GLY A 5 21.32 17.11 22.06
C GLY A 5 21.42 15.60 22.02
N LEU A 6 20.61 14.94 22.85
CA LEU A 6 20.36 13.50 22.76
C LEU A 6 19.83 13.21 21.35
N ILE A 7 20.64 12.51 20.55
CA ILE A 7 20.20 11.86 19.32
C ILE A 7 19.31 10.70 19.77
N PHE A 8 18.02 10.98 19.92
CA PHE A 8 16.98 9.98 20.11
C PHE A 8 16.81 9.28 18.75
N ILE A 9 17.67 8.29 18.47
CA ILE A 9 17.45 7.38 17.36
C ILE A 9 16.14 6.67 17.69
N MET A 10 15.13 6.99 16.90
CA MET A 10 13.78 6.47 16.92
C MET A 10 13.83 4.99 16.49
N LEU A 11 14.38 4.15 17.36
CA LEU A 11 14.36 2.69 17.32
C LEU A 11 13.04 2.22 17.97
N LEU A 12 11.95 2.92 17.64
CA LEU A 12 10.61 2.77 18.22
C LEU A 12 9.57 2.40 17.14
N GLY A 13 10.01 1.78 16.05
CA GLY A 13 9.16 1.33 14.94
C GLY A 13 9.23 -0.17 14.68
N LEU A 14 9.87 -0.96 15.57
CA LEU A 14 10.04 -2.40 15.40
C LEU A 14 9.88 -3.18 16.71
N LEU A 15 8.97 -2.73 17.59
CA LEU A 15 8.83 -3.30 18.93
C LEU A 15 7.39 -3.62 19.36
N LEU A 16 6.45 -3.80 18.43
CA LEU A 16 5.06 -4.08 18.78
C LEU A 16 4.34 -5.15 17.94
N VAL A 17 5.07 -6.12 17.35
CA VAL A 17 4.45 -7.33 16.78
C VAL A 17 5.06 -8.64 17.34
N LYS A 18 6.09 -8.56 18.20
CA LYS A 18 6.83 -9.75 18.69
C LYS A 18 6.13 -10.62 19.74
N ALA A 19 4.83 -10.44 19.99
CA ALA A 19 4.14 -11.10 21.11
C ALA A 19 3.04 -12.10 20.71
N MET A 20 2.84 -12.35 19.41
CA MET A 20 1.92 -13.41 18.95
C MET A 20 2.66 -14.28 17.95
N GLY A 21 2.84 -15.57 18.26
CA GLY A 21 3.56 -16.50 17.39
C GLY A 21 3.02 -16.44 15.96
N GLN A 22 3.92 -16.38 14.99
CA GLN A 22 3.56 -16.22 13.58
C GLN A 22 3.61 -17.56 12.84
N VAL A 23 2.72 -17.71 11.86
CA VAL A 23 2.71 -18.83 10.92
C VAL A 23 2.89 -18.27 9.52
N LYS A 24 3.78 -18.88 8.75
CA LYS A 24 3.93 -18.59 7.33
C LYS A 24 3.37 -19.75 6.51
N PHE A 25 2.63 -19.41 5.47
CA PHE A 25 2.05 -20.33 4.50
C PHE A 25 2.82 -20.18 3.19
N ASN A 26 3.49 -21.23 2.75
CA ASN A 26 4.36 -21.23 1.57
C ASN A 26 5.36 -20.05 1.57
N GLY A 27 5.94 -19.76 2.76
CA GLY A 27 6.92 -18.69 2.97
C GLY A 27 6.36 -17.30 3.27
N LYS A 28 5.04 -17.09 3.14
CA LYS A 28 4.37 -15.80 3.36
C LYS A 28 3.63 -15.74 4.69
N ALA A 29 3.76 -14.64 5.42
CA ALA A 29 2.88 -14.35 6.55
C ALA A 29 1.55 -13.77 6.03
N ALA A 30 0.45 -14.07 6.73
CA ALA A 30 -0.81 -13.38 6.51
C ALA A 30 -0.73 -11.95 7.07
N ALA A 31 -1.42 -11.00 6.44
CA ALA A 31 -1.64 -9.69 7.04
C ALA A 31 -2.69 -9.82 8.14
N VAL A 32 -2.43 -9.22 9.30
CA VAL A 32 -3.30 -9.32 10.47
C VAL A 32 -4.07 -8.01 10.62
N ASP A 33 -5.38 -8.12 10.80
CA ASP A 33 -6.24 -6.99 11.16
C ASP A 33 -6.33 -6.90 12.69
N ASN A 34 -5.67 -5.90 13.30
CA ASN A 34 -5.67 -5.68 14.74
C ASN A 34 -7.05 -5.31 15.30
N LEU A 35 -7.96 -4.83 14.46
CA LEU A 35 -9.32 -4.49 14.91
C LEU A 35 -10.18 -5.74 15.13
N THR A 36 -10.13 -6.69 14.20
CA THR A 36 -10.98 -7.90 14.24
C THR A 36 -10.24 -9.17 14.67
N GLY A 37 -8.91 -9.16 14.64
CA GLY A 37 -8.07 -10.35 14.80
C GLY A 37 -8.05 -11.27 13.58
N SER A 38 -8.69 -10.89 12.46
CA SER A 38 -8.78 -11.70 11.24
C SER A 38 -7.47 -11.65 10.45
N TRP A 39 -7.15 -12.73 9.75
CA TRP A 39 -5.94 -12.87 8.96
C TRP A 39 -6.29 -12.92 7.48
N LEU A 40 -5.55 -12.20 6.63
CA LEU A 40 -5.71 -12.21 5.18
C LEU A 40 -4.42 -12.67 4.50
N LEU A 41 -4.50 -13.78 3.77
CA LEU A 41 -3.37 -14.33 3.02
C LEU A 41 -3.59 -14.17 1.51
N SER A 42 -2.60 -13.61 0.84
CA SER A 42 -2.57 -13.51 -0.62
C SER A 42 -2.07 -14.81 -1.24
N VAL A 43 -2.88 -15.44 -2.10
CA VAL A 43 -2.59 -16.72 -2.79
C VAL A 43 -2.89 -16.60 -4.28
N PRO A 44 -2.28 -17.39 -5.18
CA PRO A 44 -2.57 -17.33 -6.61
C PRO A 44 -4.05 -17.47 -6.94
N GLU A 45 -4.55 -16.77 -7.97
CA GLU A 45 -5.97 -16.87 -8.39
C GLU A 45 -6.40 -18.31 -8.70
N ALA A 46 -5.49 -19.10 -9.28
CA ALA A 46 -5.74 -20.50 -9.64
C ALA A 46 -6.07 -21.42 -8.46
N VAL A 47 -5.84 -20.96 -7.21
CA VAL A 47 -6.21 -21.69 -5.99
C VAL A 47 -7.73 -21.71 -5.76
N PHE A 48 -8.45 -20.68 -6.22
CA PHE A 48 -9.88 -20.60 -5.98
C PHE A 48 -10.64 -21.61 -6.86
N GLY A 49 -11.41 -22.49 -6.23
CA GLY A 49 -12.08 -23.62 -6.86
C GLY A 49 -11.25 -24.92 -6.88
N THR A 50 -10.08 -24.94 -6.24
CA THR A 50 -9.21 -26.13 -6.14
C THR A 50 -8.78 -26.39 -4.70
N ASP A 51 -8.12 -27.53 -4.47
CA ASP A 51 -7.40 -27.75 -3.22
C ASP A 51 -6.13 -26.89 -3.19
N TYR A 52 -5.74 -26.44 -2.00
CA TYR A 52 -4.54 -25.63 -1.78
C TYR A 52 -3.63 -26.27 -0.75
N ASP A 53 -2.52 -26.80 -1.24
CA ASP A 53 -1.45 -27.34 -0.42
C ASP A 53 -0.55 -26.22 0.10
N ALA A 54 -0.50 -26.06 1.41
CA ALA A 54 0.35 -25.09 2.09
C ALA A 54 1.39 -25.81 2.93
N ALA A 55 2.67 -25.52 2.66
CA ALA A 55 3.75 -25.77 3.61
C ALA A 55 3.73 -24.68 4.68
N LEU A 56 3.78 -25.08 5.95
CA LEU A 56 3.72 -24.19 7.09
C LEU A 56 5.07 -24.12 7.78
N THR A 57 5.50 -22.91 8.08
CA THR A 57 6.62 -22.68 8.99
C THR A 57 6.15 -21.85 10.16
N PHE A 58 6.60 -22.26 11.35
CA PHE A 58 6.18 -21.73 12.63
C PHE A 58 7.31 -20.93 13.25
N ASP A 59 6.96 -19.84 13.92
CA ASP A 59 7.88 -19.14 14.81
C ASP A 59 8.26 -20.04 16.00
N GLU A 60 9.42 -19.79 16.60
CA GLU A 60 9.98 -20.57 17.72
C GLU A 60 9.06 -20.60 18.95
N HIS A 61 8.17 -19.62 19.04
CA HIS A 61 7.20 -19.47 20.12
C HIS A 61 5.90 -20.25 19.91
N VAL A 62 5.68 -20.93 18.76
CA VAL A 62 4.46 -21.72 18.52
C VAL A 62 4.71 -23.18 18.91
N ALA A 63 4.07 -23.64 20.00
CA ALA A 63 4.19 -25.03 20.47
C ALA A 63 3.21 -25.99 19.79
N LEU A 64 2.01 -25.50 19.45
CA LEU A 64 0.98 -26.29 18.77
C LEU A 64 0.21 -25.40 17.81
N CYS A 65 -0.13 -25.95 16.65
CA CYS A 65 -1.00 -25.32 15.67
C CYS A 65 -2.08 -26.31 15.23
N THR A 66 -3.32 -25.82 15.09
CA THR A 66 -4.42 -26.56 14.49
C THR A 66 -5.12 -25.71 13.45
N ILE A 67 -5.57 -26.34 12.36
CA ILE A 67 -6.41 -25.72 11.33
C ILE A 67 -7.65 -26.58 11.15
N GLU A 68 -8.84 -25.99 11.32
CA GLU A 68 -10.12 -26.72 11.35
C GLU A 68 -10.05 -27.94 12.28
N ASP A 69 -9.56 -27.70 13.50
CA ASP A 69 -9.41 -28.69 14.58
C ASP A 69 -8.42 -29.85 14.28
N SER A 70 -7.74 -29.82 13.14
CA SER A 70 -6.68 -30.78 12.78
C SER A 70 -5.31 -30.26 13.17
N VAL A 71 -4.52 -31.06 13.88
CA VAL A 71 -3.14 -30.70 14.26
C VAL A 71 -2.25 -30.59 13.02
N VAL A 72 -1.49 -29.50 12.93
CA VAL A 72 -0.65 -29.18 11.79
C VAL A 72 0.81 -29.06 12.23
N THR A 73 1.70 -29.80 11.55
CA THR A 73 3.14 -29.84 11.85
C THR A 73 3.98 -29.03 10.88
N ASP A 74 3.72 -29.17 9.59
CA ASP A 74 4.53 -28.62 8.50
C ASP A 74 3.74 -28.49 7.19
N HIS A 75 2.56 -29.11 7.10
CA HIS A 75 1.72 -29.09 5.91
C HIS A 75 0.24 -29.13 6.25
N TYR A 76 -0.57 -28.40 5.47
CA TYR A 76 -2.03 -28.48 5.52
C TYR A 76 -2.62 -28.25 4.13
N THR A 77 -3.64 -29.04 3.78
CA THR A 77 -4.39 -28.90 2.52
C THR A 77 -5.74 -28.27 2.80
N PHE A 78 -5.96 -27.06 2.28
CA PHE A 78 -7.26 -26.42 2.30
C PHE A 78 -8.10 -26.97 1.14
N LEU A 79 -9.18 -27.68 1.44
CA LEU A 79 -9.99 -28.35 0.42
C LEU A 79 -10.93 -27.37 -0.29
N ASN A 80 -10.97 -27.43 -1.62
CA ASN A 80 -11.88 -26.70 -2.49
C ASN A 80 -12.07 -25.22 -2.08
N VAL A 81 -10.98 -24.46 -2.07
CA VAL A 81 -10.96 -23.06 -1.60
C VAL A 81 -12.00 -22.22 -2.34
N GLN A 82 -12.90 -21.58 -1.59
CA GLN A 82 -13.91 -20.68 -2.17
C GLN A 82 -13.63 -19.21 -1.82
N PRO A 83 -14.00 -18.26 -2.70
CA PRO A 83 -13.96 -16.84 -2.37
C PRO A 83 -14.77 -16.53 -1.10
N GLY A 84 -14.14 -15.82 -0.15
CA GLY A 84 -14.76 -15.45 1.12
C GLY A 84 -14.85 -16.57 2.17
N ALA A 85 -14.35 -17.78 1.87
CA ALA A 85 -14.22 -18.83 2.88
C ALA A 85 -13.27 -18.40 4.00
N THR A 86 -13.61 -18.81 5.22
CA THR A 86 -12.81 -18.59 6.44
C THR A 86 -12.36 -19.94 6.98
N TYR A 87 -11.10 -20.02 7.43
CA TYR A 87 -10.57 -21.19 8.10
C TYR A 87 -10.14 -20.83 9.52
N ARG A 88 -10.51 -21.65 10.49
CA ARG A 88 -10.15 -21.47 11.90
C ARG A 88 -8.73 -21.97 12.11
N LEU A 89 -7.86 -21.06 12.54
CA LEU A 89 -6.50 -21.34 12.97
C LEU A 89 -6.44 -21.14 14.48
N CYS A 90 -5.95 -22.15 15.21
CA CYS A 90 -5.69 -22.05 16.64
C CYS A 90 -4.23 -22.41 16.92
N MET A 91 -3.53 -21.52 17.63
CA MET A 91 -2.14 -21.67 18.02
C MET A 91 -2.01 -21.60 19.53
N VAL A 92 -1.19 -22.48 20.08
CA VAL A 92 -0.72 -22.39 21.46
C VAL A 92 0.70 -21.84 21.40
N CYS A 93 0.88 -20.64 21.93
CA CYS A 93 2.16 -19.96 21.98
C CYS A 93 2.76 -20.05 23.38
N VAL A 94 4.05 -20.36 23.43
CA VAL A 94 4.84 -20.37 24.66
C VAL A 94 5.28 -18.95 24.92
N LYS A 95 4.85 -18.36 26.04
CA LYS A 95 5.49 -17.15 26.53
C LYS A 95 6.82 -17.52 27.20
N ASP A 96 7.78 -16.61 27.10
CA ASP A 96 9.11 -16.73 27.70
C ASP A 96 9.10 -17.42 29.07
N THR A 97 10.09 -18.28 29.29
CA THR A 97 10.41 -18.88 30.60
C THR A 97 10.47 -17.78 31.67
N ILE A 98 9.52 -17.75 32.60
CA ILE A 98 9.60 -16.84 33.74
C ILE A 98 10.61 -17.43 34.73
N VAL A 99 11.85 -16.91 34.71
CA VAL A 99 12.83 -17.17 35.79
C VAL A 99 12.51 -16.20 36.92
N VAL A 100 11.72 -16.67 37.89
CA VAL A 100 11.33 -15.87 39.05
C VAL A 100 12.44 -15.95 40.10
N ASN A 101 13.14 -14.84 40.36
CA ASN A 101 13.97 -14.68 41.56
C ASN A 101 13.25 -13.90 42.68
N ASP A 102 12.03 -13.39 42.46
CA ASP A 102 11.25 -12.64 43.45
C ASP A 102 9.73 -12.76 43.20
N THR A 103 8.96 -12.76 44.30
CA THR A 103 7.50 -12.94 44.41
C THR A 103 6.64 -12.25 43.34
N ILE A 104 5.77 -13.01 42.66
CA ILE A 104 4.75 -12.49 41.73
C ILE A 104 3.50 -12.06 42.50
N VAL A 105 2.98 -10.85 42.23
CA VAL A 105 1.63 -10.41 42.60
C VAL A 105 0.88 -9.99 41.33
N GLY A 106 -0.17 -10.73 40.97
CA GLY A 106 -1.05 -10.47 39.82
C GLY A 106 -2.40 -11.17 40.00
N ASN A 107 -3.49 -10.55 39.52
CA ASN A 107 -4.87 -10.73 39.99
C ASN A 107 -5.57 -12.03 39.54
N ASP A 108 -5.43 -13.14 40.28
CA ASP A 108 -6.47 -14.17 40.44
C ASP A 108 -6.36 -14.84 41.84
N THR A 109 -7.47 -15.33 42.43
CA THR A 109 -7.68 -15.61 43.89
C THR A 109 -8.05 -17.05 44.26
N ILE A 110 -7.47 -17.61 45.33
CA ILE A 110 -7.37 -19.07 45.49
C ILE A 110 -7.22 -19.64 46.93
N ILE A 111 -8.25 -19.57 47.73
CA ILE A 111 -8.04 -19.58 49.18
C ILE A 111 -7.83 -21.01 49.76
N GLY A 112 -6.73 -21.24 50.49
CA GLY A 112 -6.53 -22.45 51.31
C GLY A 112 -5.27 -22.40 52.20
N ASN A 113 -5.38 -22.91 53.44
CA ASN A 113 -4.26 -22.99 54.41
C ASN A 113 -3.65 -24.39 54.37
N ASP A 114 -2.55 -24.61 53.64
CA ASP A 114 -1.57 -25.68 53.89
C ASP A 114 -0.35 -25.52 52.96
N THR A 115 0.83 -25.94 53.44
CA THR A 115 2.11 -25.90 52.70
C THR A 115 2.18 -27.01 51.66
N ILE A 116 2.33 -26.66 50.37
CA ILE A 116 2.60 -27.63 49.30
C ILE A 116 4.12 -27.70 49.06
N VAL A 117 4.74 -28.81 49.45
CA VAL A 117 6.12 -29.16 49.06
C VAL A 117 6.03 -30.34 48.10
N GLY A 118 6.25 -30.09 46.81
CA GLY A 118 6.25 -31.11 45.77
C GLY A 118 7.38 -30.87 44.78
N ASN A 119 8.05 -31.93 44.38
CA ASN A 119 9.09 -31.95 43.35
C ASN A 119 8.48 -32.20 41.95
N ASP A 120 7.21 -31.89 41.78
CA ASP A 120 6.41 -32.29 40.62
C ASP A 120 5.73 -31.08 39.97
N THR A 121 5.57 -31.18 38.64
CA THR A 121 4.95 -30.19 37.75
C THR A 121 3.54 -29.79 38.22
N ILE A 122 3.32 -28.51 38.50
CA ILE A 122 1.97 -27.95 38.67
C ILE A 122 1.43 -27.64 37.26
N ALA A 123 0.56 -28.51 36.75
CA ALA A 123 -0.22 -28.26 35.53
C ALA A 123 -1.71 -28.17 35.89
N GLY A 124 -2.27 -26.96 35.88
CA GLY A 124 -3.69 -26.75 36.11
C GLY A 124 -4.11 -25.29 35.87
N ASN A 125 -5.31 -25.11 35.31
CA ASN A 125 -6.05 -23.84 35.21
C ASN A 125 -6.57 -23.36 36.58
N ASP A 126 -5.90 -23.76 37.66
CA ASP A 126 -6.36 -23.54 39.01
C ASP A 126 -5.66 -22.33 39.62
N THR A 127 -6.43 -21.67 40.45
CA THR A 127 -5.98 -20.59 41.27
C THR A 127 -5.05 -21.26 42.42
N ILE A 128 -4.01 -20.62 43.06
CA ILE A 128 -3.34 -20.61 44.46
C ILE A 128 -3.30 -19.23 45.38
N VAL A 129 -3.93 -19.12 46.58
CA VAL A 129 -4.07 -17.99 47.57
C VAL A 129 -3.90 -18.57 48.96
N GLY A 130 -2.78 -18.17 49.51
CA GLY A 130 -2.49 -18.11 50.93
C GLY A 130 -1.48 -16.98 51.09
N ASN A 131 -1.29 -16.51 52.32
CA ASN A 131 -0.23 -15.55 52.65
C ASN A 131 1.15 -16.24 52.73
N ASP A 132 1.54 -17.00 51.70
CA ASP A 132 2.79 -17.78 51.70
C ASP A 132 3.64 -17.53 50.46
N THR A 133 4.96 -17.61 50.67
CA THR A 133 6.02 -17.46 49.66
C THR A 133 6.13 -18.72 48.81
N ILE A 134 5.89 -18.61 47.51
CA ILE A 134 6.13 -19.66 46.54
C ILE A 134 7.62 -19.65 46.16
N VAL A 135 8.37 -20.71 46.46
CA VAL A 135 9.73 -20.93 45.96
C VAL A 135 9.67 -22.06 44.94
N VAL A 136 9.63 -21.70 43.65
CA VAL A 136 9.68 -22.67 42.55
C VAL A 136 11.13 -22.87 42.14
N THR A 137 11.64 -24.10 42.19
CA THR A 137 12.94 -24.47 41.60
C THR A 137 12.85 -24.92 40.14
N ASP A 138 11.64 -24.92 39.56
CA ASP A 138 11.33 -25.38 38.20
C ASP A 138 10.59 -24.33 37.35
N THR A 139 10.60 -24.57 36.03
CA THR A 139 10.09 -23.65 34.99
C THR A 139 8.56 -23.59 34.97
N ILE A 140 7.98 -22.40 35.13
CA ILE A 140 6.55 -22.15 34.85
C ILE A 140 6.41 -21.82 33.36
N LEU A 141 5.65 -22.63 32.63
CA LEU A 141 5.28 -22.38 31.23
C LEU A 141 3.90 -21.72 31.20
N VAL A 142 3.82 -20.44 30.85
CA VAL A 142 2.53 -19.77 30.59
C VAL A 142 2.27 -19.86 29.10
N ASN A 143 1.21 -20.58 28.72
CA ASN A 143 0.82 -20.72 27.32
C ASN A 143 -0.35 -19.78 27.01
N ASP A 144 -0.20 -18.94 25.98
CA ASP A 144 -1.29 -18.15 25.43
C ASP A 144 -1.91 -18.92 24.26
N THR A 145 -3.24 -19.01 24.23
CA THR A 145 -3.96 -19.59 23.07
C THR A 145 -4.51 -18.48 22.20
N ILE A 146 -4.16 -18.51 20.91
CA ILE A 146 -4.60 -17.57 19.89
C ILE A 146 -5.54 -18.31 18.95
N SER A 147 -6.77 -17.84 18.79
CA SER A 147 -7.74 -18.37 17.83
C SER A 147 -8.16 -17.27 16.86
N VAL A 148 -7.95 -17.51 15.56
CA VAL A 148 -8.18 -16.53 14.49
C VAL A 148 -8.84 -17.18 13.28
N ASN A 149 -9.48 -16.36 12.45
CA ASN A 149 -9.98 -16.78 11.15
C ASN A 149 -9.05 -16.27 10.06
N ILE A 150 -8.56 -17.19 9.22
CA ILE A 150 -7.80 -16.84 8.01
C ILE A 150 -8.72 -16.85 6.79
N GLN A 151 -8.61 -15.81 5.97
CA GLN A 151 -9.25 -15.68 4.66
C GLN A 151 -8.20 -15.58 3.58
N PHE A 152 -8.56 -16.01 2.37
CA PHE A 152 -7.69 -15.93 1.20
C PHE A 152 -8.18 -14.85 0.23
N THR A 153 -7.22 -14.15 -0.37
CA THR A 153 -7.43 -13.23 -1.48
C THR A 153 -6.46 -13.56 -2.61
N TYR A 154 -6.90 -13.39 -3.87
CA TYR A 154 -5.98 -13.45 -5.01
C TYR A 154 -5.41 -12.09 -5.39
N TRP A 155 -5.81 -11.02 -4.67
CA TRP A 155 -5.19 -9.73 -4.85
C TRP A 155 -3.90 -9.62 -4.05
N PRO A 156 -2.94 -8.83 -4.56
CA PRO A 156 -1.78 -8.46 -3.78
C PRO A 156 -2.17 -7.71 -2.51
N VAL A 157 -1.41 -7.94 -1.44
CA VAL A 157 -1.62 -7.27 -0.15
C VAL A 157 -0.51 -6.26 0.06
N ILE A 158 -0.87 -5.04 0.48
CA ILE A 158 0.03 -3.94 0.80
C ILE A 158 -0.26 -3.49 2.24
N GLN A 159 0.69 -3.72 3.14
CA GLN A 159 0.65 -3.22 4.52
C GLN A 159 1.54 -1.98 4.60
N VAL A 160 0.96 -0.84 5.01
CA VAL A 160 1.68 0.43 5.15
C VAL A 160 1.79 0.79 6.62
N TYR A 161 3.03 0.90 7.11
CA TYR A 161 3.36 1.23 8.48
C TYR A 161 3.94 2.64 8.58
N GLY A 162 3.44 3.43 9.53
CA GLY A 162 3.92 4.77 9.83
C GLY A 162 2.78 5.77 10.05
N ASP A 163 3.14 7.05 10.14
CA ASP A 163 2.17 8.14 10.25
C ASP A 163 1.77 8.64 8.87
N TYR A 164 0.50 9.02 8.71
CA TYR A 164 0.00 9.55 7.44
C TYR A 164 -1.00 10.68 7.67
N VAL A 165 -0.72 11.82 7.03
CA VAL A 165 -1.57 13.02 7.01
C VAL A 165 -1.61 13.58 5.59
N LYS A 166 -2.42 14.60 5.33
CA LYS A 166 -2.50 15.24 4.00
C LYS A 166 -1.16 15.82 3.52
N ARG A 167 -0.45 16.54 4.39
CA ARG A 167 0.89 17.11 4.20
C ARG A 167 1.53 17.34 5.58
N PRO A 168 2.86 17.19 5.74
CA PRO A 168 3.87 16.77 4.75
C PRO A 168 3.86 15.25 4.50
N TYR A 169 4.90 14.73 3.85
CA TYR A 169 5.19 13.29 3.81
C TYR A 169 5.87 12.86 5.11
N TYR A 170 5.53 11.65 5.57
CA TYR A 170 6.16 11.00 6.74
C TYR A 170 6.86 9.72 6.30
N SER A 171 7.95 9.37 6.96
CA SER A 171 8.64 8.11 6.72
C SER A 171 7.82 6.94 7.26
N GLY A 172 7.94 5.80 6.60
CA GLY A 172 7.28 4.56 6.98
C GLY A 172 7.87 3.36 6.25
N THR A 173 7.22 2.22 6.39
CA THR A 173 7.59 0.97 5.72
C THR A 173 6.38 0.45 4.97
N VAL A 174 6.58 -0.04 3.75
CA VAL A 174 5.59 -0.85 3.05
C VAL A 174 6.07 -2.29 3.06
N VAL A 175 5.21 -3.19 3.51
CA VAL A 175 5.34 -4.63 3.28
C VAL A 175 4.36 -4.98 2.17
N TYR A 176 4.81 -5.74 1.18
CA TYR A 176 3.98 -6.11 0.04
C TYR A 176 4.12 -7.59 -0.25
N THR A 177 2.99 -8.22 -0.54
CA THR A 177 2.89 -9.66 -0.79
C THR A 177 2.24 -9.88 -2.15
N HIS A 178 2.97 -10.54 -3.05
CA HIS A 178 2.44 -10.95 -4.35
C HIS A 178 1.72 -12.31 -4.22
N PRO A 179 0.56 -12.50 -4.87
CA PRO A 179 -0.15 -13.78 -4.89
C PRO A 179 0.75 -14.95 -5.28
N ASP A 180 1.47 -14.80 -6.39
CA ASP A 180 2.36 -15.83 -6.97
C ASP A 180 3.78 -15.89 -6.39
N SER A 181 4.12 -15.06 -5.40
CA SER A 181 5.43 -15.11 -4.75
C SER A 181 5.39 -16.02 -3.52
N VAL A 182 6.52 -16.66 -3.21
CA VAL A 182 6.76 -17.35 -1.93
C VAL A 182 7.44 -16.45 -0.89
N ALA A 183 7.84 -15.24 -1.30
CA ALA A 183 8.49 -14.26 -0.45
C ALA A 183 7.59 -13.04 -0.22
N GLN A 184 7.71 -12.48 0.99
CA GLN A 184 7.18 -11.18 1.36
C GLN A 184 8.34 -10.21 1.49
N ASP A 185 8.22 -9.06 0.87
CA ASP A 185 9.28 -8.05 0.83
C ASP A 185 8.84 -6.76 1.51
N SER A 186 9.83 -5.96 1.92
CA SER A 186 9.59 -4.65 2.50
C SER A 186 10.44 -3.55 1.86
N ILE A 187 9.97 -2.32 1.99
CA ILE A 187 10.62 -1.14 1.43
C ILE A 187 10.34 0.11 2.27
N ILE A 188 11.38 0.94 2.43
CA ILE A 188 11.24 2.25 3.05
C ILE A 188 10.39 3.13 2.14
N THR A 189 9.35 3.72 2.72
CA THR A 189 8.45 4.65 2.04
C THR A 189 8.47 6.01 2.71
N ARG A 190 8.15 7.04 1.93
CA ARG A 190 7.54 8.26 2.44
C ARG A 190 6.09 8.30 1.97
N VAL A 191 5.18 8.42 2.91
CA VAL A 191 3.74 8.31 2.70
C VAL A 191 3.01 9.58 3.12
N ARG A 192 1.88 9.86 2.46
CA ARG A 192 0.89 10.88 2.85
C ARG A 192 -0.47 10.56 2.25
N TRP A 193 -1.53 11.17 2.79
CA TRP A 193 -2.83 11.20 2.12
C TRP A 193 -2.79 12.04 0.84
N ALA A 194 -3.67 11.69 -0.08
CA ALA A 194 -3.76 12.27 -1.41
C ALA A 194 -5.17 12.76 -1.75
N GLY A 195 -5.21 13.73 -2.65
CA GLY A 195 -6.44 14.38 -3.10
C GLY A 195 -6.80 15.62 -2.29
N SER A 196 -7.90 16.26 -2.70
CA SER A 196 -8.41 17.47 -2.07
C SER A 196 -9.46 17.11 -1.01
N SER A 197 -10.70 16.89 -1.43
CA SER A 197 -11.84 16.52 -0.57
C SER A 197 -11.69 15.11 0.02
N THR A 198 -11.04 14.19 -0.69
CA THR A 198 -10.77 12.81 -0.21
C THR A 198 -9.71 12.74 0.89
N ALA A 199 -8.96 13.83 1.11
CA ALA A 199 -8.05 13.99 2.23
C ALA A 199 -8.57 15.06 3.22
N GLY A 200 -9.87 15.34 3.18
CA GLY A 200 -10.53 16.24 4.12
C GLY A 200 -10.84 15.55 5.45
N GLU A 201 -11.20 16.37 6.44
CA GLU A 201 -11.68 15.92 7.75
C GLU A 201 -13.00 15.12 7.60
N GLY A 202 -13.24 14.18 8.52
CA GLY A 202 -14.43 13.31 8.50
C GLY A 202 -14.39 12.23 7.41
N ARG A 203 -13.23 11.96 6.83
CA ARG A 203 -13.01 10.85 5.90
C ARG A 203 -12.24 9.74 6.63
N GLU A 204 -12.75 8.52 6.58
CA GLU A 204 -12.13 7.36 7.24
C GLU A 204 -11.20 6.57 6.31
N LYS A 205 -11.37 6.70 4.99
CA LYS A 205 -10.60 5.97 3.97
C LYS A 205 -9.99 6.93 2.96
N HIS A 206 -8.68 7.13 3.00
CA HIS A 206 -7.99 8.14 2.20
C HIS A 206 -7.22 7.53 1.03
N ASN A 207 -7.17 8.25 -0.10
CA ASN A 207 -6.17 7.98 -1.13
C ASN A 207 -4.77 8.26 -0.56
N MET A 208 -3.73 7.61 -1.08
CA MET A 208 -2.35 7.76 -0.59
C MET A 208 -1.35 7.95 -1.73
N GLN A 209 -0.26 8.64 -1.43
CA GLN A 209 0.95 8.66 -2.27
C GLN A 209 2.08 7.98 -1.53
N LEU A 210 2.72 7.02 -2.19
CA LEU A 210 3.86 6.27 -1.69
C LEU A 210 5.09 6.66 -2.51
N LYS A 211 6.19 6.97 -1.84
CA LYS A 211 7.49 7.23 -2.48
C LYS A 211 8.54 6.34 -1.85
N PHE A 212 9.24 5.55 -2.65
CA PHE A 212 10.16 4.56 -2.13
C PHE A 212 11.62 4.97 -2.17
N TYR A 213 12.37 4.48 -1.18
CA TYR A 213 13.74 4.87 -0.94
C TYR A 213 14.59 3.65 -0.53
N ASN A 214 15.89 3.74 -0.82
CA ASN A 214 16.91 2.90 -0.22
C ASN A 214 17.25 3.44 1.20
N GLU A 215 18.02 2.66 1.97
CA GLU A 215 18.47 3.06 3.31
C GLU A 215 19.32 4.35 3.31
N ASP A 216 20.05 4.60 2.22
CA ASP A 216 20.84 5.83 2.01
C ASP A 216 19.99 7.07 1.65
N GLY A 217 18.67 6.91 1.51
CA GLY A 217 17.74 7.97 1.13
C GLY A 217 17.66 8.26 -0.37
N SER A 218 18.40 7.52 -1.21
CA SER A 218 18.23 7.57 -2.67
C SER A 218 16.90 6.93 -3.07
N LYS A 219 16.33 7.38 -4.20
CA LYS A 219 15.06 6.85 -4.70
C LYS A 219 15.23 5.39 -5.11
N ARG A 220 14.32 4.52 -4.66
CA ARG A 220 14.28 3.11 -5.06
C ARG A 220 13.10 2.89 -6.00
N ASN A 221 13.36 2.56 -7.26
CA ASN A 221 12.29 2.21 -8.19
C ASN A 221 11.84 0.77 -7.95
N MET A 222 10.53 0.56 -7.93
CA MET A 222 9.87 -0.75 -7.81
C MET A 222 8.95 -0.96 -9.00
N SER A 223 8.73 -2.21 -9.38
CA SER A 223 7.69 -2.61 -10.33
C SER A 223 6.72 -3.51 -9.58
N PHE A 224 5.42 -3.27 -9.77
CA PHE A 224 4.36 -4.06 -9.16
C PHE A 224 3.48 -4.63 -10.25
N PHE A 225 3.18 -5.92 -10.19
CA PHE A 225 2.08 -6.55 -10.95
C PHE A 225 2.13 -6.25 -12.47
N GLY A 226 3.32 -6.30 -13.07
CA GLY A 226 3.51 -6.00 -14.51
C GLY A 226 3.48 -4.52 -14.91
N LEU A 227 3.36 -3.62 -13.93
CA LEU A 227 3.40 -2.16 -14.13
C LEU A 227 4.85 -1.66 -14.27
N ARG A 228 5.02 -0.41 -14.72
CA ARG A 228 6.34 0.18 -14.95
C ARG A 228 7.16 0.24 -13.67
N SER A 229 8.49 0.28 -13.81
CA SER A 229 9.39 0.54 -12.68
C SER A 229 9.34 2.03 -12.30
N ASP A 230 8.97 2.35 -11.07
CA ASP A 230 8.88 3.71 -10.54
C ASP A 230 9.08 3.74 -9.02
N PHE A 231 9.54 4.86 -8.49
CA PHE A 231 9.64 5.10 -7.05
C PHE A 231 8.38 5.76 -6.48
N HIS A 232 7.52 6.33 -7.32
CA HIS A 232 6.31 7.05 -6.89
C HIS A 232 5.06 6.30 -7.35
N TRP A 233 4.21 5.96 -6.38
CA TRP A 233 2.96 5.22 -6.60
C TRP A 233 1.78 5.88 -5.91
N ARG A 234 0.58 5.54 -6.36
CA ARG A 234 -0.67 6.04 -5.80
C ARG A 234 -1.64 4.91 -5.48
N LEU A 235 -2.19 4.95 -4.27
CA LEU A 235 -3.32 4.12 -3.84
C LEU A 235 -4.59 4.97 -3.87
N ASP A 236 -5.55 4.62 -4.70
CA ASP A 236 -6.87 5.25 -4.75
C ASP A 236 -7.88 4.40 -3.97
N ALA A 237 -8.47 4.99 -2.92
CA ALA A 237 -9.39 4.36 -1.96
C ALA A 237 -10.80 4.11 -2.50
N GLY A 238 -11.18 4.77 -3.59
CA GLY A 238 -12.55 4.75 -4.09
C GLY A 238 -13.59 5.28 -3.09
N GLN A 239 -13.21 6.08 -2.09
CA GLN A 239 -14.08 6.40 -0.93
C GLN A 239 -15.45 7.00 -1.26
N VAL A 240 -15.55 7.80 -2.32
CA VAL A 240 -16.83 8.40 -2.74
C VAL A 240 -17.63 7.47 -3.67
N ASP A 241 -16.94 6.48 -4.25
CA ASP A 241 -17.51 5.49 -5.14
C ASP A 241 -18.00 4.28 -4.32
N PHE A 242 -19.32 4.12 -4.17
CA PHE A 242 -19.91 2.98 -3.46
C PHE A 242 -19.47 1.62 -4.03
N ALA A 243 -19.18 1.54 -5.32
CA ALA A 243 -18.70 0.30 -5.94
C ALA A 243 -17.19 0.12 -5.76
N ARG A 244 -16.46 1.15 -5.32
CA ARG A 244 -14.99 1.23 -5.16
C ARG A 244 -14.14 0.97 -6.43
N VAL A 245 -14.75 0.50 -7.51
CA VAL A 245 -14.06 0.04 -8.73
C VAL A 245 -14.16 0.99 -9.93
N ARG A 246 -15.08 1.97 -9.94
CA ARG A 246 -15.41 2.75 -11.15
C ARG A 246 -14.20 3.48 -11.72
N ASN A 247 -13.33 4.03 -10.88
CA ASN A 247 -12.16 4.76 -11.34
C ASN A 247 -11.12 3.84 -12.00
N ARG A 248 -10.96 2.60 -11.53
CA ARG A 248 -10.05 1.61 -12.15
C ARG A 248 -10.65 1.11 -13.45
N VAL A 249 -11.90 0.64 -13.40
CA VAL A 249 -12.66 0.16 -14.58
C VAL A 249 -12.71 1.21 -15.69
N ALA A 250 -12.96 2.48 -15.38
CA ALA A 250 -12.98 3.54 -16.40
C ALA A 250 -11.62 3.78 -17.05
N LYS A 251 -10.51 3.66 -16.28
CA LYS A 251 -9.16 3.76 -16.83
C LYS A 251 -8.82 2.55 -17.70
N ASP A 252 -9.31 1.36 -17.35
CA ASP A 252 -9.11 0.15 -18.14
C ASP A 252 -9.90 0.19 -19.44
N ILE A 253 -11.17 0.59 -19.39
CA ILE A 253 -11.98 0.86 -20.58
C ILE A 253 -11.27 1.89 -21.46
N TRP A 254 -10.78 2.99 -20.90
CA TRP A 254 -10.00 3.98 -21.66
C TRP A 254 -8.74 3.35 -22.29
N ALA A 255 -8.03 2.48 -21.58
CA ALA A 255 -6.86 1.79 -22.11
C ALA A 255 -7.18 0.87 -23.30
N GLU A 256 -8.38 0.28 -23.36
CA GLU A 256 -8.80 -0.60 -24.46
C GLU A 256 -9.03 0.13 -25.78
N PHE A 257 -9.47 1.39 -25.76
CA PHE A 257 -9.74 2.16 -26.97
C PHE A 257 -8.77 3.33 -27.22
N ALA A 258 -7.89 3.62 -26.27
CA ALA A 258 -6.89 4.67 -26.41
C ALA A 258 -5.94 4.34 -27.56
N HIS A 259 -5.89 5.23 -28.55
CA HIS A 259 -4.91 5.15 -29.62
C HIS A 259 -3.56 5.62 -29.12
N GLN A 260 -2.50 4.98 -29.61
CA GLN A 260 -1.14 5.40 -29.28
C GLN A 260 -0.87 6.81 -29.83
N PRO A 261 -0.09 7.64 -29.09
CA PRO A 261 0.33 8.95 -29.58
C PRO A 261 0.98 8.89 -30.97
N TYR A 262 0.81 9.94 -31.79
CA TYR A 262 1.39 10.05 -33.15
C TYR A 262 2.90 9.75 -33.27
N TYR A 263 3.65 9.85 -32.16
CA TYR A 263 5.09 9.61 -32.10
C TYR A 263 5.44 8.19 -31.60
N ALA A 264 4.46 7.31 -31.37
CA ALA A 264 4.70 5.99 -30.80
C ALA A 264 5.60 5.11 -31.67
N ASP A 265 5.44 5.17 -33.00
CA ASP A 265 6.21 4.39 -33.97
C ASP A 265 7.71 4.71 -33.99
N ILE A 266 8.07 5.93 -33.54
CA ILE A 266 9.46 6.40 -33.50
C ILE A 266 10.05 6.37 -32.08
N GLU A 267 9.26 6.04 -31.06
CA GLU A 267 9.74 5.92 -29.69
C GLU A 267 10.19 4.48 -29.37
N PRO A 268 11.42 4.27 -28.85
CA PRO A 268 11.92 2.93 -28.54
C PRO A 268 11.10 2.16 -27.48
N LYS A 269 10.35 2.88 -26.64
CA LYS A 269 9.47 2.30 -25.63
C LYS A 269 8.09 2.87 -25.83
N THR A 270 7.08 2.01 -25.78
CA THR A 270 5.68 2.39 -25.98
C THR A 270 5.26 3.52 -25.02
N PRO A 271 4.81 4.67 -25.54
CA PRO A 271 4.15 5.70 -24.75
C PRO A 271 2.70 5.31 -24.47
N TYR A 272 2.27 5.52 -23.23
CA TYR A 272 0.88 5.27 -22.83
C TYR A 272 0.20 6.60 -22.47
N ASN A 273 -0.87 6.96 -23.16
CA ASN A 273 -1.72 8.11 -22.86
C ASN A 273 -2.84 7.77 -21.85
N TYR A 274 -2.65 6.69 -21.09
CA TYR A 274 -3.54 6.23 -20.04
C TYR A 274 -2.77 5.75 -18.80
N VAL A 275 -3.48 5.63 -17.68
CA VAL A 275 -2.91 5.22 -16.40
C VAL A 275 -3.24 3.76 -16.14
N ARG A 276 -2.21 2.90 -16.09
CA ARG A 276 -2.36 1.50 -15.71
C ARG A 276 -2.34 1.35 -14.19
N GLY A 277 -2.83 0.22 -13.72
CA GLY A 277 -2.95 -0.09 -12.31
C GLY A 277 -3.81 -1.31 -12.11
N ASP A 278 -3.86 -1.79 -10.88
CA ASP A 278 -4.64 -2.98 -10.50
C ASP A 278 -5.20 -2.84 -9.08
N PHE A 279 -6.06 -3.75 -8.66
CA PHE A 279 -6.59 -3.83 -7.31
C PHE A 279 -5.60 -4.47 -6.35
N VAL A 280 -5.61 -3.97 -5.12
CA VAL A 280 -4.80 -4.46 -4.00
C VAL A 280 -5.60 -4.36 -2.71
N GLU A 281 -5.34 -5.26 -1.79
CA GLU A 281 -5.84 -5.18 -0.42
C GLU A 281 -4.86 -4.38 0.44
N VAL A 282 -5.38 -3.44 1.24
CA VAL A 282 -4.53 -2.51 1.99
C VAL A 282 -4.79 -2.61 3.49
N PHE A 283 -3.69 -2.66 4.23
CA PHE A 283 -3.67 -2.49 5.69
C PHE A 283 -2.88 -1.24 6.03
N LEU A 284 -3.36 -0.46 6.99
CA LEU A 284 -2.64 0.70 7.51
C LEU A 284 -2.39 0.49 9.01
N ASN A 285 -1.12 0.36 9.41
CA ASN A 285 -0.75 0.00 10.78
C ASN A 285 -1.56 -1.19 11.33
N ASP A 286 -1.63 -2.27 10.53
CA ASP A 286 -2.40 -3.49 10.82
C ASP A 286 -3.92 -3.29 10.96
N GLU A 287 -4.50 -2.19 10.49
CA GLU A 287 -5.95 -2.05 10.34
C GLU A 287 -6.33 -2.31 8.87
N TYR A 288 -7.24 -3.25 8.63
CA TYR A 288 -7.68 -3.55 7.27
C TYR A 288 -8.56 -2.43 6.70
N MET A 289 -8.10 -1.81 5.61
CA MET A 289 -8.81 -0.72 4.95
C MET A 289 -9.63 -1.17 3.75
N GLY A 290 -9.58 -2.45 3.39
CA GLY A 290 -10.20 -3.00 2.19
C GLY A 290 -9.46 -2.66 0.90
N ILE A 291 -10.20 -2.78 -0.20
CA ILE A 291 -9.68 -2.70 -1.55
C ILE A 291 -9.27 -1.28 -1.92
N TYR A 292 -8.10 -1.16 -2.54
CA TYR A 292 -7.62 0.05 -3.23
C TYR A 292 -7.27 -0.28 -4.66
N SER A 293 -7.15 0.76 -5.49
CA SER A 293 -6.45 0.64 -6.76
C SER A 293 -5.03 1.22 -6.64
N LEU A 294 -4.02 0.40 -6.90
CA LEU A 294 -2.63 0.83 -7.09
C LEU A 294 -2.47 1.34 -8.52
N ASN A 295 -1.93 2.55 -8.69
CA ASN A 295 -1.89 3.23 -9.97
C ASN A 295 -0.49 3.79 -10.29
N GLU A 296 -0.15 3.71 -11.58
CA GLU A 296 0.93 4.51 -12.18
C GLU A 296 0.58 6.01 -12.16
N HIS A 297 1.58 6.87 -12.39
CA HIS A 297 1.37 8.30 -12.56
C HIS A 297 1.35 8.68 -14.05
N MET A 298 0.39 9.53 -14.44
CA MET A 298 0.44 10.20 -15.73
C MET A 298 1.47 11.32 -15.69
N ASP A 299 2.62 11.09 -16.30
CA ASP A 299 3.77 11.98 -16.28
C ASP A 299 4.59 11.89 -17.57
N ARG A 300 5.71 12.64 -17.60
CA ARG A 300 6.68 12.62 -18.70
C ARG A 300 7.16 11.21 -19.04
N GLN A 301 7.37 10.35 -18.03
CA GLN A 301 7.90 9.01 -18.24
C GLN A 301 6.85 8.09 -18.86
N GLN A 302 5.57 8.23 -18.49
CA GLN A 302 4.47 7.44 -19.03
C GLN A 302 4.30 7.72 -20.51
N LEU A 303 4.28 9.01 -20.86
CA LEU A 303 4.10 9.51 -22.22
C LEU A 303 5.38 9.47 -23.07
N LYS A 304 6.53 9.12 -22.46
CA LYS A 304 7.86 9.15 -23.13
C LYS A 304 8.20 10.51 -23.74
N LEU A 305 7.71 11.60 -23.14
CA LEU A 305 8.02 12.93 -23.63
C LEU A 305 9.53 13.19 -23.53
N LYS A 306 10.10 13.69 -24.63
CA LYS A 306 11.50 14.13 -24.69
C LYS A 306 11.75 15.20 -23.65
N LYS A 307 12.98 15.21 -23.12
CA LYS A 307 13.37 16.15 -22.07
C LYS A 307 13.43 17.56 -22.66
N TYR A 308 13.17 18.56 -21.82
CA TYR A 308 13.60 19.93 -22.08
C TYR A 308 15.12 19.98 -22.25
N ASP A 309 15.59 20.74 -23.23
CA ASP A 309 17.00 21.00 -23.44
C ASP A 309 17.41 22.26 -22.66
N TYR A 310 18.23 22.06 -21.63
CA TYR A 310 18.71 23.15 -20.78
C TYR A 310 19.85 23.96 -21.40
N GLU A 311 20.52 23.44 -22.43
CA GLU A 311 21.59 24.15 -23.13
C GLU A 311 21.02 25.10 -24.17
N THR A 312 20.06 24.63 -24.98
CA THR A 312 19.45 25.43 -26.05
C THR A 312 18.21 26.19 -25.61
N GLY A 313 17.58 25.76 -24.51
CA GLY A 313 16.30 26.29 -24.03
C GLY A 313 15.08 25.73 -24.77
N GLU A 314 15.22 24.62 -25.48
CA GLU A 314 14.17 24.08 -26.35
C GLU A 314 13.18 23.16 -25.61
N PHE A 315 11.89 23.36 -25.87
CA PHE A 315 10.83 22.47 -25.44
C PHE A 315 10.57 21.36 -26.46
N HIS A 316 11.07 20.16 -26.19
CA HIS A 316 10.74 18.98 -27.00
C HIS A 316 9.46 18.25 -26.54
N GLY A 317 8.94 18.57 -25.35
CA GLY A 317 7.74 17.94 -24.80
C GLY A 317 7.10 18.79 -23.69
N GLY A 318 5.78 18.76 -23.62
CA GLY A 318 4.99 19.49 -22.62
C GLY A 318 3.86 18.62 -22.07
N LEU A 319 3.59 18.77 -20.78
CA LEU A 319 2.44 18.14 -20.13
C LEU A 319 1.74 19.18 -19.27
N TRP A 320 0.48 19.42 -19.58
CA TRP A 320 -0.39 20.33 -18.83
C TRP A 320 -1.54 19.55 -18.22
N LYS A 321 -1.98 19.97 -17.04
CA LYS A 321 -3.08 19.36 -16.31
C LYS A 321 -4.16 20.40 -16.02
N PRO A 322 -5.42 20.19 -16.42
CA PRO A 322 -6.50 21.01 -15.93
C PRO A 322 -6.75 20.73 -14.44
N MET A 323 -6.88 21.79 -13.64
CA MET A 323 -7.11 21.73 -12.20
C MET A 323 -8.60 21.85 -11.88
N GLN A 324 -9.32 22.70 -12.63
CA GLN A 324 -10.75 22.92 -12.53
C GLN A 324 -11.32 23.20 -13.92
N MET A 325 -12.65 23.22 -14.02
CA MET A 325 -13.35 23.62 -15.23
C MET A 325 -13.34 25.14 -15.36
N SER A 326 -12.80 25.63 -16.48
CA SER A 326 -12.89 27.01 -16.96
C SER A 326 -13.35 27.05 -18.42
N TYR A 327 -13.75 28.23 -18.91
CA TYR A 327 -14.09 28.39 -20.33
C TYR A 327 -12.90 28.05 -21.26
N THR A 328 -11.66 28.30 -20.85
CA THR A 328 -10.48 27.89 -21.64
C THR A 328 -10.27 26.38 -21.60
N THR A 329 -10.48 25.70 -20.46
CA THR A 329 -10.39 24.22 -20.41
C THR A 329 -11.47 23.51 -21.26
N LEU A 330 -12.61 24.18 -21.51
CA LEU A 330 -13.68 23.72 -22.38
C LEU A 330 -13.52 24.15 -23.85
N PHE A 331 -12.42 24.84 -24.17
CA PHE A 331 -12.14 25.42 -25.49
C PHE A 331 -13.26 26.38 -25.96
N ARG A 332 -13.84 27.14 -25.03
CA ARG A 332 -14.91 28.13 -25.27
C ARG A 332 -14.44 29.57 -25.16
N SER A 333 -13.31 29.81 -24.51
CA SER A 333 -12.65 31.13 -24.44
C SER A 333 -11.15 30.97 -24.59
N ILE A 334 -10.47 32.08 -24.94
CA ILE A 334 -9.01 32.15 -24.89
C ILE A 334 -8.60 33.40 -24.13
N SER A 335 -8.15 33.20 -22.89
CA SER A 335 -7.61 34.29 -22.08
C SER A 335 -6.17 34.63 -22.49
N ASN A 336 -5.67 35.76 -22.00
CA ASN A 336 -4.26 36.08 -22.10
C ASN A 336 -3.45 35.09 -21.28
N CYS A 337 -2.33 34.65 -21.83
CA CYS A 337 -1.42 33.70 -21.20
C CYS A 337 -0.15 34.41 -20.77
N ASP A 338 0.21 34.24 -19.50
CA ASP A 338 1.50 34.66 -18.94
C ASP A 338 2.36 33.40 -18.72
N GLU A 339 3.39 33.25 -19.53
CA GLU A 339 4.26 32.07 -19.52
C GLU A 339 5.16 32.00 -18.30
N THR A 340 5.28 33.08 -17.52
CA THR A 340 6.05 33.09 -16.27
C THR A 340 5.29 32.49 -15.09
N LYS A 341 4.03 32.09 -15.31
CA LYS A 341 3.16 31.53 -14.28
C LYS A 341 3.06 30.02 -14.37
N LYS A 342 2.91 29.40 -13.21
CA LYS A 342 2.72 27.93 -13.07
C LYS A 342 1.37 27.46 -13.59
N SER A 343 0.41 28.38 -13.68
CA SER A 343 -0.95 28.11 -14.14
C SER A 343 -1.45 29.18 -15.10
N TRP A 344 -2.26 28.75 -16.07
CA TRP A 344 -2.97 29.59 -17.03
C TRP A 344 -4.42 29.12 -17.15
N ASP A 345 -5.37 29.93 -16.68
CA ASP A 345 -6.82 29.70 -16.72
C ASP A 345 -7.25 28.25 -16.36
N GLU A 346 -6.86 27.82 -15.16
CA GLU A 346 -7.03 26.48 -14.59
C GLU A 346 -6.19 25.35 -15.20
N PHE A 347 -5.41 25.59 -16.26
CA PHE A 347 -4.32 24.68 -16.61
C PHE A 347 -3.11 24.90 -15.72
N TYR A 348 -2.43 23.82 -15.35
CA TYR A 348 -1.19 23.82 -14.58
C TYR A 348 -0.09 23.11 -15.38
N VAL A 349 1.13 23.67 -15.40
CA VAL A 349 2.28 23.03 -16.06
C VAL A 349 2.77 21.87 -15.20
N HIS A 350 2.59 20.65 -15.68
CA HIS A 350 3.08 19.44 -15.01
C HIS A 350 4.50 19.09 -15.44
N TYR A 351 4.83 19.29 -16.72
CA TYR A 351 6.18 19.13 -17.26
C TYR A 351 6.45 20.11 -18.41
N PRO A 352 7.65 20.72 -18.50
CA PRO A 352 8.70 20.79 -17.47
C PRO A 352 8.24 21.46 -16.18
N ASN A 353 8.89 21.17 -15.05
CA ASN A 353 8.53 21.85 -13.81
C ASN A 353 8.96 23.32 -13.90
N ILE A 354 8.06 24.25 -13.61
CA ILE A 354 8.35 25.69 -13.69
C ILE A 354 9.49 26.12 -12.77
N ASP A 355 9.67 25.41 -11.66
CA ASP A 355 10.73 25.71 -10.70
C ASP A 355 12.12 25.45 -11.32
N ASP A 356 12.17 24.65 -12.40
CA ASP A 356 13.38 24.33 -13.17
C ASP A 356 13.45 25.08 -14.51
N VAL A 357 12.30 25.49 -15.08
CA VAL A 357 12.18 26.09 -16.42
C VAL A 357 11.16 27.24 -16.42
N ASN A 358 11.64 28.47 -16.63
CA ASN A 358 10.82 29.68 -16.73
C ASN A 358 11.39 30.58 -17.85
N PRO A 359 10.63 30.91 -18.91
CA PRO A 359 9.18 30.76 -19.10
C PRO A 359 8.71 29.32 -19.35
N THR A 360 7.42 29.08 -19.17
CA THR A 360 6.72 27.83 -19.50
C THR A 360 6.29 27.79 -20.97
N ASN A 361 5.87 26.64 -21.48
CA ASN A 361 5.47 26.45 -22.87
C ASN A 361 3.96 26.60 -23.14
N PHE A 362 3.24 27.37 -22.33
CA PHE A 362 1.79 27.53 -22.49
C PHE A 362 1.38 28.10 -23.85
N ALA A 363 2.23 28.84 -24.59
CA ALA A 363 1.96 29.22 -25.97
C ALA A 363 1.55 28.03 -26.86
N THR A 364 2.15 26.85 -26.66
CA THR A 364 1.85 25.65 -27.45
C THR A 364 0.40 25.22 -27.24
N LEU A 365 0.00 25.05 -25.98
CA LEU A 365 -1.38 24.71 -25.62
C LEU A 365 -2.36 25.80 -26.08
N ARG A 366 -2.01 27.07 -25.88
CA ARG A 366 -2.81 28.22 -26.31
C ARG A 366 -3.03 28.25 -27.82
N LYS A 367 -2.02 27.91 -28.62
CA LYS A 367 -2.11 27.83 -30.08
C LYS A 367 -3.11 26.77 -30.51
N ALA A 368 -3.09 25.59 -29.87
CA ALA A 368 -4.06 24.52 -30.16
C ALA A 368 -5.50 24.93 -29.81
N ILE A 369 -5.71 25.50 -28.63
CA ILE A 369 -7.04 26.00 -28.20
C ILE A 369 -7.54 27.09 -29.16
N ARG A 370 -6.67 28.04 -29.52
CA ARG A 370 -7.02 29.10 -30.48
C ARG A 370 -7.43 28.53 -31.83
N PHE A 371 -6.70 27.53 -32.32
CA PHE A 371 -7.01 26.86 -33.58
C PHE A 371 -8.40 26.22 -33.53
N SER A 372 -8.72 25.48 -32.46
CA SER A 372 -10.04 24.86 -32.28
C SER A 372 -11.18 25.88 -32.23
N MET A 373 -10.95 27.03 -31.61
CA MET A 373 -11.98 28.05 -31.44
C MET A 373 -12.22 28.94 -32.66
N LEU A 374 -11.16 29.33 -33.35
CA LEU A 374 -11.21 30.41 -34.34
C LEU A 374 -11.17 29.91 -35.79
N SER A 375 -10.87 28.64 -36.01
CA SER A 375 -10.85 28.07 -37.36
C SER A 375 -12.26 27.93 -37.93
N SER A 376 -12.41 28.18 -39.22
CA SER A 376 -13.62 27.77 -39.94
C SER A 376 -13.76 26.24 -39.89
N THR A 377 -14.97 25.71 -40.04
CA THR A 377 -15.19 24.24 -40.12
C THR A 377 -14.29 23.58 -41.14
N LYS A 378 -14.14 24.18 -42.34
CA LYS A 378 -13.25 23.66 -43.38
C LYS A 378 -11.79 23.64 -42.93
N THR A 379 -11.29 24.77 -42.41
CA THR A 379 -9.90 24.86 -41.91
C THR A 379 -9.63 23.88 -40.78
N PHE A 380 -10.59 23.71 -39.87
CA PHE A 380 -10.47 22.76 -38.78
C PHE A 380 -10.37 21.32 -39.32
N LEU A 381 -11.29 20.90 -40.18
CA LEU A 381 -11.27 19.55 -40.76
C LEU A 381 -9.99 19.27 -41.56
N ASP A 382 -9.52 20.25 -42.35
CA ASP A 382 -8.33 20.09 -43.19
C ASP A 382 -7.03 20.02 -42.36
N SER A 383 -7.00 20.65 -41.18
CA SER A 383 -5.75 20.89 -40.43
C SER A 383 -5.70 20.31 -39.01
N ALA A 384 -6.80 19.76 -38.48
CA ALA A 384 -6.86 19.29 -37.09
C ALA A 384 -5.79 18.24 -36.75
N LYS A 385 -5.46 17.38 -37.72
CA LYS A 385 -4.39 16.36 -37.59
C LYS A 385 -3.00 16.91 -37.28
N TYR A 386 -2.75 18.21 -37.51
CA TYR A 386 -1.48 18.86 -37.18
C TYR A 386 -1.44 19.40 -35.74
N TYR A 387 -2.58 19.40 -35.05
CA TYR A 387 -2.73 19.91 -33.68
C TYR A 387 -3.12 18.82 -32.68
N TYR A 388 -3.86 17.82 -33.13
CA TYR A 388 -4.41 16.77 -32.29
C TYR A 388 -4.13 15.41 -32.88
N ASP A 389 -3.93 14.45 -31.98
CA ASP A 389 -4.02 13.04 -32.32
C ASP A 389 -5.49 12.68 -32.48
N ILE A 390 -5.90 12.34 -33.70
CA ILE A 390 -7.29 12.03 -34.02
C ILE A 390 -7.38 10.50 -34.10
N PRO A 391 -8.12 9.84 -33.19
CA PRO A 391 -8.38 8.41 -33.32
C PRO A 391 -9.16 8.21 -34.64
N VAL A 392 -8.56 7.45 -35.55
CA VAL A 392 -9.05 7.29 -36.93
C VAL A 392 -10.31 6.43 -36.97
#